data_AF-A0A8J6WDJ0-F1
#
_entry.id   AF-A0A8J6WDJ0-F1
#
_cell.length_a   1.000
_cell.length_b   1.000
_cell.length_c   1.000
_cell.angle_alpha   90.00
_cell.angle_beta   90.00
_cell.angle_gamma   90.00
#
_symmetry.space_group_name_H-M   'P 1'
#
loop_
_entity.id
_entity.type
_entity.pdbx_description
1 polymer ?
#
loop_
_entity_poly.entity_id
_entity_poly.type
_entity_poly.pdbx_seq_one_letter_code
_entity_poly.pdbx_strand_id
1 'polypeptide(L)'
;MYSGTLSAIASATDFLTYFRKLPRTQQDMITPHLNEPQRMALKVLNCCSELEGQSVGAIARLADLHQESTRSILKSLEGKMVAAEVTAGGKLWKLT
;
A
#
# COMPACT_ATOMS: atom_id res chain seq x y z
N MET A 1 -3.30 15.30 -12.56
CA MET A 1 -4.45 14.52 -12.07
C MET A 1 -4.16 13.57 -10.90
N TYR A 2 -2.91 13.38 -10.43
CA TYR A 2 -2.58 12.41 -9.36
C TYR A 2 -2.81 12.87 -7.91
N SER A 3 -2.99 14.16 -7.65
CA SER A 3 -3.09 14.71 -6.28
C SER A 3 -4.35 14.23 -5.53
N GLY A 4 -5.49 14.13 -6.24
CA GLY A 4 -6.76 13.68 -5.64
C GLY A 4 -6.73 12.21 -5.21
N THR A 5 -6.18 11.34 -6.04
CA THR A 5 -6.04 9.89 -5.76
C THR A 5 -5.14 9.64 -4.55
N LEU A 6 -3.99 10.31 -4.46
CA LEU A 6 -3.07 10.15 -3.32
C LEU A 6 -3.66 10.69 -2.01
N SER A 7 -4.40 11.80 -2.09
CA SER A 7 -5.12 12.36 -0.93
C SER A 7 -6.20 11.39 -0.44
N ALA A 8 -6.96 10.78 -1.37
CA ALA A 8 -7.96 9.78 -1.07
C ALA A 8 -7.37 8.52 -0.40
N ILE A 9 -6.18 8.09 -0.84
CA ILE A 9 -5.43 6.98 -0.19
C ILE A 9 -5.01 7.37 1.21
N ALA A 10 -4.40 8.54 1.38
CA ALA A 10 -3.91 9.00 2.68
C ALA A 10 -5.04 9.23 3.70
N SER A 11 -6.25 9.57 3.24
CA SER A 11 -7.45 9.70 4.08
C SER A 11 -8.15 8.36 4.36
N ALA A 12 -7.89 7.33 3.53
CA ALA A 12 -8.50 6.02 3.69
C ALA A 12 -7.73 5.10 4.65
N THR A 13 -6.70 5.56 5.34
CA THR A 13 -5.82 4.70 6.15
C THR A 13 -6.55 3.96 7.26
N ASP A 14 -7.53 4.57 7.91
CA ASP A 14 -8.32 3.92 8.96
C ASP A 14 -9.18 2.79 8.37
N PHE A 15 -9.83 3.08 7.23
CA PHE A 15 -10.58 2.09 6.48
C PHE A 15 -9.69 0.94 6.02
N LEU A 16 -8.53 1.22 5.43
CA LEU A 16 -7.59 0.22 4.93
C LEU A 16 -7.04 -0.64 6.07
N THR A 17 -6.74 -0.03 7.22
CA THR A 17 -6.29 -0.74 8.43
C THR A 17 -7.37 -1.67 8.95
N TYR A 18 -8.61 -1.18 9.05
CA TYR A 18 -9.74 -2.00 9.48
C TYR A 18 -10.05 -3.12 8.48
N PHE A 19 -10.11 -2.79 7.20
CA PHE A 19 -10.41 -3.72 6.11
C PHE A 19 -9.47 -4.92 6.10
N ARG A 20 -8.16 -4.69 6.32
CA ARG A 20 -7.15 -5.75 6.35
C ARG A 20 -7.28 -6.69 7.56
N LYS A 21 -8.00 -6.29 8.61
CA LYS A 21 -8.29 -7.13 9.79
C LYS A 21 -9.56 -7.97 9.61
N LEU A 22 -10.36 -7.70 8.59
CA LEU A 22 -11.57 -8.48 8.32
C LEU A 22 -11.22 -9.91 7.88
N PRO A 23 -12.09 -10.91 8.17
CA PRO A 23 -11.99 -12.23 7.58
C PRO A 23 -11.89 -12.18 6.06
N ARG A 24 -11.14 -13.12 5.47
CA ARG A 24 -10.89 -13.14 4.02
C ARG A 24 -12.17 -13.15 3.19
N THR A 25 -13.18 -13.89 3.65
CA THR A 25 -14.52 -13.93 3.02
C THR A 25 -15.16 -12.55 2.92
N GLN A 26 -15.06 -11.73 3.96
CA GLN A 26 -15.58 -10.36 3.96
C GLN A 26 -14.74 -9.44 3.07
N GLN A 27 -13.42 -9.59 3.09
CA GLN A 27 -12.54 -8.84 2.18
C GLN A 27 -12.89 -9.14 0.71
N ASP A 28 -13.10 -10.40 0.36
CA ASP A 28 -13.42 -10.81 -1.01
C ASP A 28 -14.80 -10.28 -1.45
N MET A 29 -15.77 -10.20 -0.53
CA MET A 29 -17.08 -9.59 -0.82
C MET A 29 -17.01 -8.08 -1.02
N ILE A 30 -16.16 -7.38 -0.28
CA ILE A 30 -16.10 -5.90 -0.30
C ILE A 30 -15.13 -5.38 -1.38
N THR A 31 -14.05 -6.11 -1.69
CA THR A 31 -13.00 -5.71 -2.65
C THR A 31 -13.54 -5.20 -3.99
N PRO A 32 -14.55 -5.84 -4.63
CA PRO A 32 -15.11 -5.37 -5.91
C PRO A 32 -15.74 -3.98 -5.83
N HIS A 33 -16.22 -3.58 -4.64
CA HIS A 33 -16.91 -2.31 -4.41
C HIS A 33 -15.97 -1.17 -4.01
N LEU A 34 -14.69 -1.46 -3.78
CA LEU A 34 -13.70 -0.43 -3.45
C LEU A 34 -13.43 0.46 -4.65
N ASN A 35 -13.24 1.75 -4.38
CA ASN A 35 -12.78 2.67 -5.41
C ASN A 35 -11.33 2.36 -5.82
N GLU A 36 -10.93 2.85 -6.99
CA GLU A 36 -9.60 2.61 -7.54
C GLU A 36 -8.44 3.00 -6.59
N PRO A 37 -8.45 4.18 -5.94
CA PRO A 37 -7.40 4.52 -4.97
C PRO A 37 -7.25 3.48 -3.84
N GLN A 38 -8.35 3.03 -3.25
CA GLN A 38 -8.33 2.01 -2.20
C GLN A 38 -7.79 0.68 -2.71
N ARG A 39 -8.21 0.23 -3.90
CA ARG A 39 -7.70 -1.01 -4.51
C ARG A 39 -6.21 -0.94 -4.78
N MET A 40 -5.71 0.18 -5.31
CA MET A 40 -4.28 0.37 -5.55
C MET A 40 -3.47 0.36 -4.26
N ALA A 41 -3.95 1.04 -3.21
CA ALA A 41 -3.32 1.02 -1.90
C ALA A 41 -3.27 -0.40 -1.32
N LEU A 42 -4.36 -1.16 -1.40
CA LEU A 42 -4.39 -2.55 -0.94
C LEU A 42 -3.43 -3.46 -1.70
N LYS A 43 -3.33 -3.32 -3.03
CA LYS A 43 -2.35 -4.08 -3.82
C LYS A 43 -0.93 -3.85 -3.32
N VAL A 44 -0.53 -2.59 -3.12
CA VAL A 44 0.78 -2.23 -2.57
C VAL A 44 0.98 -2.81 -1.17
N LEU A 45 -0.01 -2.63 -0.28
CA LEU A 45 0.04 -3.07 1.10
C LEU A 45 0.11 -4.60 1.26
N ASN A 46 -0.56 -5.35 0.38
CA ASN A 46 -0.51 -6.82 0.36
C ASN A 46 0.84 -7.36 -0.11
N CYS A 47 1.65 -6.54 -0.79
CA CYS A 47 3.01 -6.91 -1.18
C CYS A 47 4.05 -6.55 -0.13
N CYS A 48 3.69 -5.77 0.91
CA CYS A 48 4.59 -5.46 2.02
C CYS A 48 4.50 -6.53 3.12
N SER A 49 5.63 -6.83 3.77
CA SER A 49 5.71 -7.72 4.94
C SER A 49 5.90 -6.91 6.22
N GLU A 50 5.52 -7.47 7.38
CA GLU A 50 5.81 -6.90 8.70
C GLU A 50 7.26 -7.19 9.14
N LEU A 51 7.85 -8.29 8.67
CA LEU A 51 9.17 -8.77 9.10
C LEU A 51 10.30 -8.27 8.19
N GLU A 52 10.07 -8.29 6.88
CA GLU A 52 11.11 -8.02 5.89
C GLU A 52 10.71 -6.88 4.96
N GLY A 53 11.57 -5.85 4.89
CA GLY A 53 11.38 -4.71 3.99
C GLY A 53 11.66 -5.08 2.53
N GLN A 54 10.87 -4.54 1.61
CA GLN A 54 11.04 -4.76 0.17
C GLN A 54 11.32 -3.45 -0.58
N SER A 55 12.05 -3.55 -1.69
CA SER A 55 12.31 -2.40 -2.54
C SER A 55 11.04 -1.98 -3.30
N VAL A 56 10.95 -0.69 -3.65
CA VAL A 56 9.81 -0.17 -4.45
C VAL A 56 9.65 -0.94 -5.77
N GLY A 57 10.75 -1.36 -6.40
CA GLY A 57 10.71 -2.13 -7.65
C GLY A 57 10.11 -3.52 -7.47
N ALA A 58 10.46 -4.22 -6.38
CA ALA A 58 9.88 -5.52 -6.06
C ALA A 58 8.38 -5.42 -5.79
N ILE A 59 7.98 -4.44 -4.97
CA ILE A 59 6.57 -4.19 -4.64
C ILE A 59 5.77 -3.82 -5.90
N ALA A 60 6.31 -2.94 -6.75
CA ALA A 60 5.64 -2.52 -7.99
C ALA A 60 5.38 -3.71 -8.93
N ARG A 61 6.37 -4.60 -9.07
CA ARG A 61 6.25 -5.82 -9.88
C ARG A 61 5.20 -6.78 -9.31
N LEU A 62 5.20 -7.02 -7.99
CA LEU A 62 4.25 -7.92 -7.34
C LEU A 62 2.81 -7.36 -7.34
N ALA A 63 2.67 -6.04 -7.20
CA ALA A 63 1.39 -5.35 -7.22
C ALA A 63 0.83 -5.14 -8.64
N ASP A 64 1.62 -5.42 -9.67
CA ASP A 64 1.34 -5.12 -11.07
C ASP A 64 0.99 -3.63 -11.26
N LEU A 65 1.89 -2.75 -10.79
CA LEU A 65 1.75 -1.29 -10.84
C LEU A 65 3.04 -0.65 -11.35
N HIS A 66 2.92 0.55 -11.93
CA HIS A 66 4.10 1.36 -12.24
C HIS A 66 4.89 1.70 -10.97
N GLN A 67 6.22 1.68 -11.11
CA GLN A 67 7.14 1.94 -9.99
C GLN A 67 6.94 3.33 -9.38
N GLU A 68 6.64 4.34 -10.20
CA GLU A 68 6.39 5.71 -9.74
C GLU A 68 5.07 5.84 -8.95
N SER A 69 4.00 5.21 -9.43
CA SER A 69 2.73 5.14 -8.71
C SER A 69 2.90 4.42 -7.38
N THR A 70 3.59 3.27 -7.38
CA THR A 70 3.92 2.51 -6.17
C THR A 70 4.71 3.34 -5.17
N ARG A 71 5.74 4.06 -5.63
CA ARG A 71 6.52 4.98 -4.79
C ARG A 71 5.64 6.06 -4.16
N SER A 72 4.73 6.62 -4.94
CA SER A 72 3.84 7.69 -4.49
C SER A 72 2.87 7.18 -3.41
N ILE A 73 2.28 6.01 -3.62
CA ILE A 73 1.40 5.35 -2.65
C ILE A 73 2.15 5.04 -1.35
N LEU A 74 3.34 4.43 -1.45
CA LEU A 74 4.19 4.11 -0.29
C LEU A 74 4.52 5.37 0.52
N LYS A 75 4.88 6.48 -0.15
CA LYS A 75 5.10 7.77 0.51
C LYS A 75 3.84 8.31 1.18
N SER A 76 2.67 8.20 0.55
CA SER A 76 1.40 8.66 1.15
C SER A 76 0.97 7.86 2.37
N LEU A 77 1.46 6.62 2.50
CA LEU A 77 1.18 5.70 3.61
C LEU A 77 2.32 5.65 4.64
N GLU A 78 3.44 6.34 4.39
CA GLU A 78 4.63 6.36 5.24
C GLU A 78 4.30 6.90 6.63
N GLY A 79 4.67 6.14 7.67
CA GLY A 79 4.40 6.49 9.07
C GLY A 79 2.96 6.22 9.52
N LYS A 80 2.08 5.74 8.64
CA LYS A 80 0.69 5.36 8.98
C LYS A 80 0.44 3.86 8.87
N MET A 81 0.89 3.27 7.76
CA MET A 81 0.68 1.84 7.46
C MET A 81 1.95 1.15 6.95
N VAL A 82 2.91 1.92 6.47
CA VAL A 82 4.22 1.43 6.05
C VAL A 82 5.31 2.26 6.70
N ALA A 83 6.39 1.58 7.08
CA ALA A 83 7.63 2.18 7.52
C ALA A 83 8.66 1.96 6.43
N ALA A 84 9.64 2.84 6.42
CA ALA A 84 10.75 2.70 5.52
C ALA A 84 12.08 2.70 6.25
N GLU A 85 12.92 1.77 5.86
CA GLU A 85 14.22 1.53 6.43
C GLU A 85 15.28 1.85 5.38
N VAL A 86 16.22 2.73 5.74
CA VAL A 86 17.31 3.11 4.86
C VAL A 86 18.46 2.13 5.08
N THR A 87 18.81 1.38 4.04
CA THR A 87 19.93 0.44 4.03
C THR A 87 21.02 0.92 3.08
N ALA A 88 22.20 0.29 3.12
CA ALA A 88 23.26 0.54 2.15
C ALA A 88 22.83 0.28 0.69
N GLY A 89 21.82 -0.57 0.48
CA GLY A 89 21.22 -0.88 -0.83
C GLY A 89 20.02 0.00 -1.20
N GLY A 90 19.66 0.99 -0.37
CA GLY A 90 18.54 1.90 -0.58
C GLY A 90 17.38 1.72 0.41
N LYS A 91 16.25 2.37 0.09
CA LYS A 91 15.06 2.42 0.95
C LYS A 91 14.20 1.16 0.78
N LEU A 92 14.08 0.37 1.84
CA LEU A 92 13.19 -0.80 1.92
C LEU A 92 11.91 -0.43 2.68
N TRP A 93 10.79 -0.99 2.25
CA TRP A 93 9.46 -0.67 2.79
C TRP A 93 8.84 -1.90 3.43
N LYS A 94 8.34 -1.76 4.65
CA LYS A 94 7.64 -2.79 5.42
C LYS A 94 6.37 -2.24 6.03
N LEU A 95 5.49 -3.11 6.48
CA LEU A 95 4.31 -2.72 7.26
C LEU A 95 4.73 -2.23 8.65
N THR A 96 3.96 -1.29 9.20
CA THR A 96 4.08 -0.81 10.59
C THR A 96 3.26 -1.64 11.54
#